data_AF-A0A948WZ52-F1
#
_entry.id   AF-A0A948WZ52-F1
#
_cell.length_a   1.000
_cell.length_b   1.000
_cell.length_c   1.000
_cell.angle_alpha   90.00
_cell.angle_beta   90.00
_cell.angle_gamma   90.00
#
_symmetry.space_group_name_H-M   'P 1'
#
loop_
_entity.id
_entity.type
_entity.pdbx_description
1 polymer ?
#
loop_
_entity_poly.entity_id
_entity_poly.type
_entity_poly.pdbx_seq_one_letter_code
_entity_poly.pdbx_strand_id
1 'polypeptide(L)'
;MEPSELVQYPLRKFPLGVPSWDSIRQRNLFFVDKTAMLDSLVTDFSRVFISRPRRMGKTSLCLTLAELFAHGDSEKFAGTAIHP
;
A
#
# COMPACT_ATOMS: atom_id res chain seq x y z
N MET A 1 23.20 30.54 4.78
CA MET A 1 21.79 30.17 4.57
C MET A 1 21.37 29.43 5.82
N GLU A 2 20.47 30.02 6.61
CA GLU A 2 20.06 29.51 7.92
C GLU A 2 19.34 28.15 7.80
N PRO A 3 19.50 27.20 8.73
CA PRO A 3 18.89 25.86 8.67
C PRO A 3 17.35 25.83 8.85
N SER A 4 16.67 26.99 8.83
CA SER A 4 15.32 27.17 9.36
C SER A 4 14.17 26.82 8.40
N GLU A 5 14.44 26.27 7.22
CA GLU A 5 13.38 25.90 6.26
C GLU A 5 13.43 24.42 5.85
N LEU A 6 13.82 23.53 6.78
CA LEU A 6 13.44 22.13 6.64
C LEU A 6 11.93 22.06 6.77
N VAL A 7 11.22 21.99 5.64
CA VAL A 7 9.81 21.62 5.58
C VAL A 7 9.62 20.38 6.44
N GLN A 8 9.01 20.54 7.61
CA GLN A 8 8.78 19.43 8.50
C GLN A 8 7.63 18.61 7.93
N TYR A 9 7.94 17.71 7.00
CA TYR A 9 6.98 16.70 6.60
C TYR A 9 6.60 15.93 7.87
N PRO A 10 5.30 15.83 8.24
CA PRO A 10 4.91 15.00 9.34
C PRO A 10 5.40 13.59 9.03
N LEU A 11 6.39 13.12 9.80
CA LEU A 11 7.01 11.82 9.63
C LEU A 11 5.93 10.76 9.89
N ARG A 12 5.28 10.27 8.83
CA ARG A 12 4.32 9.18 8.93
C ARG A 12 5.05 7.95 9.48
N LYS A 13 4.46 7.30 10.46
CA LYS A 13 5.04 6.10 11.06
C LYS A 13 4.92 4.92 10.10
N PHE A 14 5.92 4.05 10.09
CA PHE A 14 5.83 2.77 9.39
C PHE A 14 4.77 1.88 10.04
N PRO A 15 4.02 1.09 9.25
CA PRO A 15 2.98 0.19 9.75
C PRO A 15 3.60 -1.08 10.36
N LEU A 16 4.33 -0.93 11.46
CA LEU A 16 4.90 -2.03 12.23
C LEU A 16 3.81 -2.65 13.12
N GLY A 17 3.55 -3.95 12.97
CA GLY A 17 2.54 -4.65 13.76
C GLY A 17 1.09 -4.26 13.46
N VAL A 18 0.83 -3.68 12.29
CA VAL A 18 -0.52 -3.24 11.89
C VAL A 18 -1.31 -4.41 11.30
N PRO A 19 -2.54 -4.67 11.77
CA PRO A 19 -3.27 -5.88 11.37
C PRO A 19 -4.15 -5.69 10.11
N SER A 20 -4.48 -4.46 9.71
CA SER A 20 -5.47 -4.22 8.66
C SER A 20 -5.18 -3.01 7.79
N TRP A 21 -5.76 -3.00 6.58
CA TRP A 21 -5.72 -1.86 5.66
C TRP A 21 -6.35 -0.59 6.27
N ASP A 22 -7.49 -0.74 6.93
CA ASP A 22 -8.17 0.37 7.61
C ASP A 22 -7.27 1.05 8.64
N SER A 23 -6.50 0.27 9.39
CA SER A 23 -5.54 0.81 10.37
C SER A 23 -4.44 1.64 9.71
N ILE A 24 -4.00 1.28 8.50
CA ILE A 24 -3.01 2.05 7.74
C ILE A 24 -3.60 3.41 7.33
N ARG A 25 -4.85 3.42 6.85
CA ARG A 25 -5.53 4.63 6.37
C ARG A 25 -5.93 5.55 7.52
N GLN A 26 -6.65 5.05 8.52
CA GLN A 26 -7.16 5.82 9.65
C GLN A 26 -6.04 6.45 10.49
N ARG A 27 -4.92 5.73 10.67
CA ARG A 27 -3.76 6.22 11.45
C ARG A 27 -2.75 6.99 10.59
N ASN A 28 -3.06 7.25 9.31
CA ASN A 28 -2.20 7.94 8.36
C ASN A 28 -0.75 7.38 8.34
N LEU A 29 -0.64 6.05 8.31
CA LEU A 29 0.65 5.37 8.32
C LEU A 29 1.28 5.38 6.93
N PHE A 30 2.59 5.15 6.89
CA PHE A 30 3.31 5.10 5.64
C PHE A 30 2.86 3.89 4.81
N PHE A 31 2.32 4.13 3.62
CA PHE A 31 1.95 3.10 2.66
C PHE A 31 2.61 3.43 1.33
N VAL A 32 3.36 2.46 0.78
CA VAL A 32 3.94 2.60 -0.55
C VAL A 32 2.96 2.00 -1.53
N ASP A 33 2.34 2.85 -2.32
CA ASP A 33 1.43 2.39 -3.36
C ASP A 33 2.20 1.62 -4.44
N LYS A 34 1.74 0.39 -4.65
CA LYS A 34 2.26 -0.57 -5.64
C LYS A 34 1.10 -1.26 -6.36
N THR A 35 -0.10 -0.70 -6.24
CA THR A 35 -1.31 -1.30 -6.80
C THR A 35 -1.30 -1.28 -8.33
N ALA A 36 -0.60 -0.33 -8.96
CA ALA A 36 -0.29 -0.38 -10.40
C ALA A 36 0.45 -1.66 -10.82
N MET A 37 1.41 -2.13 -10.02
CA MET A 37 2.09 -3.41 -10.32
C MET A 37 1.14 -4.60 -10.18
N LEU A 38 0.18 -4.55 -9.26
CA LEU A 38 -0.83 -5.60 -9.13
C LEU A 38 -1.74 -5.63 -10.36
N ASP A 39 -2.15 -4.45 -10.84
CA ASP A 39 -2.97 -4.32 -12.04
C ASP A 39 -2.26 -4.92 -13.27
N SER A 40 -0.98 -4.60 -13.49
CA SER A 40 -0.18 -5.24 -14.55
C SER A 40 -0.06 -6.75 -14.35
N LEU A 41 0.15 -7.23 -13.11
CA LEU A 41 0.25 -8.66 -12.84
C LEU A 41 -1.05 -9.43 -13.15
N VAL A 42 -2.21 -8.82 -12.96
CA VAL A 42 -3.51 -9.44 -13.22
C VAL A 42 -3.89 -9.33 -14.70
N THR A 43 -3.53 -8.23 -15.35
CA THR A 43 -3.87 -7.97 -16.76
C THR A 43 -2.95 -8.72 -17.73
N ASP A 44 -1.64 -8.77 -17.43
CA ASP A 44 -0.65 -9.29 -18.37
C ASP A 44 -0.40 -10.80 -18.21
N PHE A 45 -0.82 -11.40 -17.09
CA PHE A 45 -0.51 -12.80 -16.78
C PHE A 45 -1.73 -13.57 -16.28
N SER A 46 -1.91 -14.80 -16.78
CA SER A 46 -2.98 -15.71 -16.34
C SER A 46 -2.68 -16.41 -15.00
N ARG A 47 -1.41 -16.58 -14.65
CA ARG A 47 -0.95 -17.17 -13.39
C ARG A 47 0.43 -16.65 -13.02
N VAL A 48 0.56 -16.12 -11.79
CA VAL A 48 1.80 -15.53 -11.29
C VAL A 48 2.25 -16.22 -10.02
N PHE A 49 3.53 -16.61 -9.94
CA PHE A 49 4.14 -17.10 -8.71
C PHE A 49 4.93 -15.98 -8.01
N ILE A 50 4.50 -15.59 -6.81
CA ILE A 50 5.12 -14.52 -6.02
C ILE A 50 5.89 -15.12 -4.84
N SER A 51 7.13 -15.57 -5.08
CA SER A 51 7.91 -16.26 -4.04
C SER A 51 8.44 -15.33 -2.94
N ARG A 52 8.93 -14.14 -3.31
CA ARG A 52 9.64 -13.23 -2.40
C ARG A 52 9.45 -11.77 -2.84
N PRO A 53 8.32 -11.12 -2.55
CA PRO A 53 8.03 -9.76 -2.95
C PRO A 53 8.79 -8.75 -2.05
N ARG A 54 10.13 -8.77 -2.11
CA ARG A 54 11.02 -8.00 -1.22
C ARG A 54 10.74 -6.51 -1.27
N ARG A 55 10.32 -6.00 -2.44
CA ARG A 55 9.97 -4.59 -2.63
C ARG A 55 8.51 -4.28 -2.30
N MET A 56 7.57 -5.23 -2.38
CA MET A 56 6.17 -4.96 -1.97
C MET A 56 5.96 -5.12 -0.46
N GLY A 57 6.86 -5.84 0.22
CA GLY A 57 6.66 -6.26 1.60
C GLY A 57 5.62 -7.37 1.64
N LYS A 58 5.98 -8.55 2.18
CA LYS A 58 5.07 -9.70 2.19
C LYS A 58 3.76 -9.38 2.92
N THR A 59 3.85 -8.75 4.09
CA THR A 59 2.68 -8.38 4.90
C THR A 59 1.81 -7.33 4.19
N SER A 60 2.41 -6.24 3.71
CA SER A 60 1.65 -5.19 3.01
C SER A 60 0.94 -5.72 1.77
N LEU A 61 1.62 -6.56 0.98
CA LEU A 61 1.02 -7.20 -0.18
C LEU A 61 -0.18 -8.09 0.21
N CYS A 62 -0.02 -8.95 1.20
CA CYS A 62 -1.11 -9.83 1.64
C CYS A 62 -2.31 -9.03 2.18
N LEU A 63 -2.07 -7.94 2.93
CA LEU A 63 -3.14 -7.06 3.41
C LEU A 63 -3.88 -6.38 2.25
N THR A 64 -3.15 -5.84 1.27
CA THR A 64 -3.74 -5.23 0.08
C THR A 64 -4.61 -6.21 -0.70
N LEU A 65 -4.11 -7.43 -0.96
CA LEU A 65 -4.87 -8.46 -1.66
C LEU A 65 -6.10 -8.92 -0.87
N ALA A 66 -5.94 -9.11 0.46
CA ALA A 66 -7.06 -9.48 1.31
C ALA A 66 -8.17 -8.40 1.27
N GLU A 67 -7.80 -7.12 1.37
CA GLU A 67 -8.78 -6.04 1.30
C GLU A 67 -9.46 -5.96 -0.09
N LEU A 68 -8.69 -6.03 -1.18
CA LEU A 68 -9.22 -5.99 -2.55
C LEU A 68 -10.20 -7.13 -2.84
N PHE A 69 -9.88 -8.36 -2.43
CA PHE A 69 -10.63 -9.54 -2.87
C PHE A 69 -11.60 -10.11 -1.82
N ALA A 70 -11.36 -9.91 -0.52
CA ALA A 70 -12.23 -10.45 0.52
C ALA A 70 -13.25 -9.43 1.06
N HIS A 71 -12.93 -8.13 1.02
CA HIS A 71 -13.78 -7.07 1.57
C HIS A 71 -14.40 -6.19 0.49
N GLY A 72 -13.72 -5.98 -0.64
CA GLY A 72 -14.31 -5.43 -1.86
C GLY A 72 -14.73 -3.95 -1.79
N ASP A 73 -14.25 -3.20 -0.79
CA ASP A 73 -14.54 -1.78 -0.64
C ASP A 73 -13.49 -0.95 -1.39
N SER A 74 -13.85 -0.51 -2.59
CA SER A 74 -12.95 0.26 -3.46
C SER A 74 -12.54 1.58 -2.83
N GLU A 75 -13.43 2.28 -2.13
CA GLU A 75 -13.17 3.63 -1.58
C GLU A 75 -11.98 3.63 -0.60
N LYS A 76 -11.70 2.50 0.04
CA LYS A 76 -10.52 2.35 0.90
C LYS A 76 -9.20 2.52 0.14
N PHE A 77 -9.22 2.33 -1.17
CA PHE A 77 -8.09 2.50 -2.07
C PHE A 77 -8.02 3.89 -2.72
N ALA A 78 -8.91 4.83 -2.36
CA ALA A 78 -8.90 6.18 -2.90
C ALA A 78 -7.51 6.84 -2.85
N GLY A 79 -7.04 7.32 -4.00
CA GLY A 79 -5.71 7.91 -4.16
C GLY A 79 -4.56 6.90 -4.34
N THR A 80 -4.87 5.63 -4.60
CA THR A 80 -3.92 4.63 -5.11
C THR A 80 -4.16 4.37 -6.58
N ALA A 81 -3.18 3.82 -7.29
CA ALA A 81 -3.24 3.63 -8.74
C ALA A 81 -4.33 2.66 -9.22
N ILE A 82 -4.82 1.74 -8.38
CA ILE A 82 -5.93 0.83 -8.71
C ILE A 82 -7.30 1.45 -8.46
N HIS A 83 -7.35 2.63 -7.85
CA HIS A 83 -8.60 3.36 -7.63
C HIS A 83 -8.70 4.52 -8.63
N PRO A 84 -9.68 4.49 -9.56
CA PRO A 84 -9.89 5.56 -10.53
C PRO A 84 -10.26 6.90 -9.88
#